data_AF-A0A7S2BUA2-F1
#
_entry.id   AF-A0A7S2BUA2-F1
#
_cell.length_a   1.000
_cell.length_b   1.000
_cell.length_c   1.000
_cell.angle_alpha   90.00
_cell.angle_beta   90.00
_cell.angle_gamma   90.00
#
_symmetry.space_group_name_H-M   'P 1'
#
loop_
_entity.id
_entity.type
_entity.pdbx_description
1 polymer ?
#
loop_
_entity_poly.entity_id
_entity_poly.type
_entity_poly.pdbx_seq_one_letter_code
_entity_poly.pdbx_strand_id
1 'polypeptide(L)'
;MMLVVLGALFCSASAFAPGAAPARMAVGRPAAAAVTMEADVKPVIIGVAADSGCGKSTFMRRLTAIFGGESKLLDIGRETNTLVSDMTTVICLDDYHKWDRTGRKSNPEWPDGITALHKDCQKWDKMAADVLDLKAGKTVDKPIYNHIT
;
A
#
# COMPACT_ATOMS: atom_id res chain seq x y z
N MET A 1 -30.26 25.79 6.04
CA MET A 1 -30.52 26.53 4.79
C MET A 1 -30.19 25.60 3.64
N MET A 2 -31.17 25.40 2.77
CA MET A 2 -31.24 24.42 1.69
C MET A 2 -30.41 24.87 0.49
N LEU A 3 -29.69 23.94 -0.15
CA LEU A 3 -29.54 23.98 -1.61
C LEU A 3 -29.47 22.56 -2.17
N VAL A 4 -30.60 22.15 -2.75
CA VAL A 4 -30.74 21.01 -3.65
C VAL A 4 -30.41 21.53 -5.05
N VAL A 5 -29.59 20.81 -5.81
CA VAL A 5 -29.50 20.99 -7.26
C VAL A 5 -29.73 19.63 -7.92
N LEU A 6 -30.81 19.55 -8.69
CA LEU A 6 -31.23 18.46 -9.56
C LEU A 6 -30.88 18.86 -11.00
N GLY A 7 -30.36 17.95 -11.83
CA GLY A 7 -30.07 18.28 -13.22
C GLY A 7 -29.60 17.15 -14.13
N ALA A 8 -30.59 16.49 -14.75
CA ALA A 8 -30.62 15.87 -16.08
C ALA A 8 -29.58 14.80 -16.49
N LEU A 9 -30.11 13.59 -16.68
CA LEU A 9 -29.58 12.55 -17.56
C LEU A 9 -29.66 13.03 -19.03
N PHE A 10 -28.55 12.96 -19.75
CA PHE A 10 -28.56 12.91 -21.22
C PHE A 10 -27.73 11.70 -21.67
N CYS A 11 -28.43 10.67 -22.19
CA CYS A 11 -27.81 9.66 -23.03
C CYS A 11 -27.47 10.28 -24.37
N SER A 12 -26.25 10.05 -24.85
CA SER A 12 -25.90 10.21 -26.26
C SER A 12 -25.01 9.04 -26.65
N ALA A 13 -25.56 8.19 -27.52
CA ALA A 13 -24.85 7.11 -28.19
C ALA A 13 -24.37 7.61 -29.54
N SER A 14 -23.06 7.49 -29.82
CA SER A 14 -22.41 7.41 -31.15
C SER A 14 -20.89 7.46 -30.90
N ALA A 15 -20.00 6.79 -31.63
CA ALA A 15 -20.08 5.89 -32.76
C ALA A 15 -18.78 5.06 -32.77
N PHE A 16 -18.83 3.90 -33.41
CA PHE A 16 -17.68 3.05 -33.70
C PHE A 16 -16.81 3.74 -34.77
N ALA A 17 -15.52 3.96 -34.49
CA ALA A 17 -14.54 4.37 -35.49
C ALA A 17 -13.38 3.34 -35.50
N PRO A 18 -12.92 2.87 -36.67
CA PRO A 18 -11.88 1.86 -36.76
C PRO A 18 -10.49 2.49 -36.73
N GLY A 19 -9.54 1.83 -36.08
CA GLY A 19 -8.10 2.03 -36.28
C GLY A 19 -7.41 2.86 -35.20
N ALA A 20 -6.91 2.19 -34.16
CA ALA A 20 -5.78 2.67 -33.39
C ALA A 20 -4.78 1.50 -33.22
N ALA A 21 -3.53 1.76 -33.60
CA ALA A 21 -2.38 0.86 -33.48
C ALA A 21 -2.19 0.40 -32.02
N PRO A 22 -1.55 -0.77 -31.78
CA PRO A 22 -1.36 -1.26 -30.42
C PRO A 22 -0.50 -0.26 -29.64
N ALA A 23 -1.08 0.30 -28.58
CA ALA A 23 -0.35 1.11 -27.62
C ALA A 23 0.76 0.26 -27.02
N ARG A 24 2.01 0.74 -27.11
CA ARG A 24 3.14 0.18 -26.38
C ARG A 24 2.77 0.18 -24.89
N MET A 25 2.72 -1.00 -24.27
CA MET A 25 2.62 -1.13 -22.83
C MET A 25 3.83 -0.43 -22.20
N ALA A 26 3.61 0.78 -21.70
CA ALA A 26 4.52 1.39 -20.76
C ALA A 26 4.46 0.54 -19.48
N VAL A 27 5.55 -0.19 -19.19
CA VAL A 27 5.72 -0.87 -17.91
C VAL A 27 5.72 0.21 -16.83
N GLY A 28 4.59 0.35 -16.14
CA GLY A 28 4.41 1.30 -15.06
C GLY A 28 5.45 1.05 -13.98
N ARG A 29 6.22 2.09 -13.64
CA ARG A 29 7.15 2.08 -12.52
C ARG A 29 6.36 1.68 -11.26
N PRO A 30 6.88 0.77 -10.40
CA PRO A 30 6.16 0.38 -9.19
C PRO A 30 5.91 1.63 -8.34
N ALA A 31 4.67 1.81 -7.92
CA ALA A 31 4.21 3.05 -7.34
C ALA A 31 4.64 3.15 -5.86
N ALA A 32 5.48 4.14 -5.53
CA ALA A 32 6.06 4.33 -4.18
C ALA A 32 5.32 5.40 -3.37
N ALA A 33 5.16 5.20 -2.06
CA ALA A 33 4.60 6.19 -1.14
C ALA A 33 5.70 6.73 -0.21
N ALA A 34 5.81 8.05 -0.13
CA ALA A 34 6.70 8.71 0.81
C ALA A 34 6.08 8.68 2.21
N VAL A 35 6.89 8.30 3.21
CA VAL A 35 6.51 8.35 4.64
C VAL A 35 7.46 9.30 5.35
N THR A 36 6.93 10.41 5.87
CA THR A 36 7.69 11.48 6.55
C THR A 36 7.45 11.46 8.06
N MET A 37 8.50 11.71 8.84
CA MET A 37 8.42 11.88 10.30
C MET A 37 8.51 13.36 10.67
N GLU A 38 7.91 13.77 11.79
CA GLU A 38 8.12 15.11 12.34
C GLU A 38 9.58 15.30 12.78
N ALA A 39 10.12 16.50 12.57
CA ALA A 39 11.50 16.81 12.89
C ALA A 39 11.72 16.82 14.42
N ASP A 40 12.86 16.27 14.86
CA ASP A 40 13.36 16.26 16.25
C ASP A 40 12.72 15.23 17.23
N VAL A 41 11.81 14.37 16.75
CA VAL A 41 11.29 13.24 17.54
C VAL A 41 12.04 11.95 17.17
N LYS A 42 12.58 11.23 18.15
CA LYS A 42 13.17 9.90 17.93
C LYS A 42 12.06 8.85 17.80
N PRO A 43 11.87 8.22 16.62
CA PRO A 43 10.78 7.28 16.42
C PRO A 43 11.02 5.95 17.13
N VAL A 44 9.96 5.38 17.69
CA VAL A 44 9.95 4.04 18.28
C VAL A 44 9.35 3.06 17.28
N ILE A 45 10.10 2.01 16.94
CA ILE A 45 9.64 0.97 16.01
C ILE A 45 9.03 -0.19 16.80
N ILE A 46 7.75 -0.49 16.54
CA ILE A 46 7.03 -1.62 17.13
C ILE A 46 6.77 -2.64 16.02
N GLY A 47 7.33 -3.84 16.15
CA GLY A 47 7.05 -4.97 15.26
C GLY A 47 5.84 -5.76 15.75
N VAL A 48 4.86 -6.00 14.88
CA VAL A 48 3.69 -6.84 15.17
C VAL A 48 3.62 -7.96 14.13
N ALA A 49 3.92 -9.19 14.55
CA ALA A 49 3.78 -10.38 13.71
C ALA A 49 2.44 -11.06 13.98
N ALA A 50 1.65 -11.27 12.93
CA ALA A 50 0.37 -11.95 13.02
C ALA A 50 -0.05 -12.51 11.66
N ASP A 51 -0.79 -13.62 11.66
CA ASP A 51 -1.29 -14.24 10.43
C ASP A 51 -2.57 -13.56 9.91
N SER A 52 -2.88 -13.78 8.63
CA SER A 52 -4.16 -13.46 7.99
C SER A 52 -5.35 -14.02 8.81
N GLY A 53 -6.41 -13.22 8.99
CA GLY A 53 -7.59 -13.62 9.77
C GLY A 53 -7.45 -13.57 11.31
N CYS A 54 -6.26 -13.43 11.88
CA CYS A 54 -6.06 -13.43 13.35
C CYS A 54 -6.42 -12.11 14.07
N GLY A 55 -7.19 -11.21 13.46
CA GLY A 55 -7.61 -9.95 14.11
C GLY A 55 -6.58 -8.82 14.11
N LYS A 56 -5.61 -8.82 13.17
CA LYS A 56 -4.61 -7.75 13.01
C LYS A 56 -5.21 -6.35 12.97
N SER A 57 -6.23 -6.15 12.15
CA SER A 57 -6.91 -4.84 12.03
C SER A 57 -7.54 -4.41 13.35
N THR A 58 -8.13 -5.34 14.10
CA THR A 58 -8.68 -5.08 15.43
C THR A 58 -7.60 -4.71 16.44
N PHE A 59 -6.48 -5.44 16.44
CA PHE A 59 -5.34 -5.16 17.31
C PHE A 59 -4.73 -3.78 16.99
N MET A 60 -4.48 -3.50 15.72
CA MET A 60 -3.90 -2.23 15.28
C MET A 60 -4.82 -1.05 15.58
N ARG A 61 -6.15 -1.17 15.40
CA ARG A 61 -7.11 -0.12 15.78
C ARG A 61 -7.09 0.20 17.27
N ARG A 62 -6.93 -0.80 18.13
CA ARG A 62 -6.81 -0.60 19.58
C ARG A 62 -5.49 0.07 19.94
N LEU A 63 -4.41 -0.32 19.28
CA LEU A 63 -3.08 0.27 19.48
C LEU A 63 -3.08 1.75 19.06
N THR A 64 -3.59 2.08 17.87
CA THR A 64 -3.67 3.47 17.40
C THR A 64 -4.62 4.31 18.26
N ALA A 65 -5.73 3.75 18.74
CA ALA A 65 -6.64 4.44 19.65
C ALA A 65 -5.99 4.81 21.01
N ILE A 66 -5.04 4.01 21.50
CA ILE A 66 -4.29 4.30 22.72
C ILE A 66 -3.26 5.41 22.49
N PHE A 67 -2.55 5.38 21.36
CA PHE A 67 -1.41 6.27 21.12
C PHE A 67 -1.74 7.57 20.39
N GLY A 68 -2.77 7.64 19.53
CA GLY A 68 -2.89 8.78 18.61
C GLY A 68 -4.24 8.98 17.93
N GLY A 69 -5.36 8.69 18.61
CA GLY A 69 -6.69 9.09 18.14
C GLY A 69 -7.14 8.40 16.84
N GLU A 70 -7.86 9.12 15.98
CA GLU A 70 -8.44 8.58 14.75
C GLU A 70 -7.36 8.31 13.69
N SER A 71 -7.20 7.05 13.28
CA SER A 71 -6.27 6.66 12.20
C SER A 71 -6.93 6.77 10.83
N LYS A 72 -6.29 7.44 9.88
CA LYS A 72 -6.75 7.60 8.49
C LYS A 72 -5.79 6.93 7.52
N LEU A 73 -6.28 6.51 6.37
CA LEU A 73 -5.41 6.06 5.28
C LEU A 73 -4.60 7.26 4.77
N LEU A 74 -3.35 7.02 4.37
CA LEU A 74 -2.52 8.06 3.77
C LEU A 74 -3.18 8.53 2.45
N ASP A 75 -3.58 9.80 2.38
CA ASP A 75 -4.23 10.34 1.19
C ASP A 75 -3.22 10.66 0.09
N ILE A 76 -2.91 9.65 -0.71
CA ILE A 76 -2.02 9.74 -1.87
C ILE A 76 -2.78 9.62 -3.21
N GLY A 77 -4.11 9.75 -3.19
CA GLY A 77 -4.97 9.61 -4.37
C GLY A 77 -5.01 8.19 -4.97
N ARG A 78 -4.56 7.17 -4.25
CA ARG A 78 -4.58 5.75 -4.65
C ARG A 78 -4.61 4.82 -3.45
N GLU A 79 -4.87 3.53 -3.69
CA GLU A 79 -4.86 2.52 -2.63
C GLU A 79 -3.50 2.46 -1.93
N THR A 80 -3.53 2.45 -0.60
CA THR A 80 -2.36 2.35 0.27
C THR A 80 -2.71 1.50 1.48
N ASN A 81 -1.73 0.76 1.96
CA ASN A 81 -1.87 -0.03 3.20
C ASN A 81 -1.35 0.72 4.42
N THR A 82 -1.11 2.02 4.28
CA THR A 82 -0.49 2.86 5.31
C THR A 82 -1.58 3.62 6.05
N LEU A 83 -1.66 3.39 7.36
CA LEU A 83 -2.50 4.20 8.24
C LEU A 83 -1.63 5.22 8.95
N VAL A 84 -2.06 6.47 8.96
CA VAL A 84 -1.41 7.57 9.66
C VAL A 84 -2.39 8.15 10.66
N SER A 85 -1.87 8.43 11.84
CA SER A 85 -2.51 9.12 12.95
C SER A 85 -1.47 10.08 13.56
N ASP A 86 -1.92 11.00 14.40
CA ASP A 86 -1.10 12.08 14.95
C ASP A 86 0.22 11.59 15.56
N MET A 87 0.20 10.43 16.23
CA MET A 87 1.39 9.85 16.88
C MET A 87 1.83 8.51 16.31
N THR A 88 1.09 7.94 15.36
CA THR A 88 1.35 6.58 14.88
C THR A 88 1.27 6.48 13.37
N THR A 89 2.25 5.80 12.78
CA THR A 89 2.21 5.38 11.38
C THR A 89 2.30 3.86 11.34
N VAL A 90 1.28 3.22 10.78
CA VAL A 90 1.21 1.78 10.60
C VAL A 90 1.53 1.44 9.16
N ILE A 91 2.56 0.61 8.97
CA ILE A 91 2.99 0.12 7.66
C ILE A 91 2.68 -1.38 7.58
N CYS A 92 2.00 -1.81 6.52
CA CYS A 92 1.83 -3.23 6.22
C CYS A 92 3.10 -3.78 5.56
N LEU A 93 3.61 -4.92 6.03
CA LEU A 93 4.81 -5.53 5.45
C LEU A 93 4.56 -6.22 4.11
N ASP A 94 3.31 -6.47 3.74
CA ASP A 94 2.94 -7.00 2.43
C ASP A 94 3.41 -6.08 1.29
N ASP A 95 3.57 -4.77 1.57
CA ASP A 95 4.18 -3.80 0.66
C ASP A 95 5.58 -4.20 0.17
N TYR A 96 6.29 -5.05 0.92
CA TYR A 96 7.63 -5.53 0.60
C TYR A 96 7.64 -6.88 -0.12
N HIS A 97 6.49 -7.38 -0.59
CA HIS A 97 6.47 -8.56 -1.43
C HIS A 97 7.32 -8.38 -2.70
N LYS A 98 8.06 -9.43 -3.06
CA LYS A 98 8.87 -9.49 -4.28
C LYS A 98 8.00 -9.59 -5.53
N TRP A 99 6.90 -10.35 -5.43
CA TRP A 99 5.99 -10.66 -6.53
C TRP A 99 4.54 -10.38 -6.17
N ASP A 100 3.73 -10.04 -7.17
CA ASP A 100 2.28 -9.89 -7.08
C ASP A 100 1.55 -11.25 -7.04
N ARG A 101 0.21 -11.25 -6.98
CA ARG A 101 -0.58 -12.49 -6.89
C ARG A 101 -0.35 -13.43 -8.08
N THR A 102 -0.21 -12.87 -9.28
CA THR A 102 0.01 -13.62 -10.52
C THR A 102 1.45 -14.13 -10.60
N GLY A 103 2.43 -13.26 -10.34
CA GLY A 103 3.85 -13.60 -10.32
C GLY A 103 4.20 -14.67 -9.28
N ARG A 104 3.48 -14.73 -8.16
CA ARG A 104 3.60 -15.83 -7.19
C ARG A 104 3.14 -17.18 -7.73
N LYS A 105 2.10 -17.21 -8.57
CA LYS A 105 1.55 -18.47 -9.12
C LYS A 105 2.38 -19.00 -10.30
N SER A 106 2.95 -18.10 -11.11
CA SER A 106 3.61 -18.46 -12.37
C SER A 106 5.09 -18.04 -12.40
N ASN A 107 5.79 -18.19 -11.28
CA ASN A 107 7.17 -17.76 -11.15
C ASN A 107 8.11 -18.73 -11.89
N PRO A 108 9.00 -18.26 -12.79
CA PRO A 108 9.98 -19.12 -13.45
C PRO A 108 10.92 -19.85 -12.48
N GLU A 109 11.23 -19.24 -11.33
CA GLU A 109 12.08 -19.84 -10.28
C GLU A 109 11.32 -20.91 -9.46
N TRP A 110 9.99 -20.84 -9.43
CA TRP A 110 9.12 -21.70 -8.61
C TRP A 110 7.97 -22.26 -9.47
N PRO A 111 8.19 -23.38 -10.18
CA PRO A 111 7.24 -23.90 -11.18
C PRO A 111 5.88 -24.33 -10.58
N ASP A 112 5.84 -24.73 -9.31
CA ASP A 112 4.61 -25.04 -8.58
C ASP A 112 3.96 -23.81 -7.89
N GLY A 113 4.55 -22.64 -8.11
CA GLY A 113 4.20 -21.39 -7.42
C GLY A 113 4.89 -21.23 -6.07
N ILE A 114 4.88 -19.99 -5.56
CA ILE A 114 5.46 -19.60 -4.28
C ILE A 114 4.43 -18.87 -3.42
N THR A 115 4.39 -19.18 -2.14
CA THR A 115 3.45 -18.56 -1.20
C THR A 115 3.97 -17.20 -0.71
N ALA A 116 3.07 -16.33 -0.22
CA ALA A 116 3.48 -15.06 0.41
C ALA A 116 4.33 -15.29 1.67
N LEU A 117 4.17 -16.44 2.33
CA LEU A 117 4.89 -16.76 3.57
C LEU A 117 6.33 -17.22 3.29
N HIS A 118 6.67 -17.55 2.04
CA HIS A 118 8.00 -17.98 1.69
C HIS A 118 9.00 -16.82 1.80
N LYS A 119 10.15 -17.07 2.43
CA LYS A 119 11.20 -16.07 2.65
C LYS A 119 11.66 -15.39 1.35
N ASP A 120 11.69 -16.13 0.24
CA ASP A 120 12.19 -15.63 -1.05
C ASP A 120 11.14 -14.77 -1.78
N CYS A 121 9.90 -14.72 -1.28
CA CYS A 121 8.84 -13.85 -1.78
C CYS A 121 8.88 -12.44 -1.14
N GLN A 122 9.93 -12.12 -0.39
CA GLN A 122 10.04 -10.88 0.38
C GLN A 122 11.31 -10.10 0.02
N LYS A 123 11.21 -8.77 0.01
CA LYS A 123 12.34 -7.84 -0.18
C LYS A 123 12.96 -7.47 1.16
N TRP A 124 13.62 -8.43 1.81
CA TRP A 124 14.20 -8.26 3.16
C TRP A 124 15.18 -7.09 3.26
N ASP A 125 16.08 -6.95 2.28
CA ASP A 125 17.09 -5.88 2.31
C ASP A 125 16.46 -4.50 2.25
N LYS A 126 15.44 -4.32 1.38
CA LYS A 126 14.70 -3.06 1.29
C LYS A 126 13.90 -2.78 2.56
N MET A 127 13.25 -3.80 3.11
CA MET A 127 12.52 -3.68 4.37
C MET A 127 13.44 -3.24 5.51
N ALA A 128 14.61 -3.85 5.64
CA ALA A 128 15.58 -3.51 6.67
C ALA A 128 16.14 -2.09 6.48
N ALA A 129 16.49 -1.72 5.24
CA ALA A 129 16.97 -0.38 4.92
C ALA A 129 15.92 0.69 5.27
N ASP A 130 14.68 0.50 4.81
CA ASP A 130 13.59 1.46 5.05
C ASP A 130 13.28 1.58 6.55
N VAL A 131 13.29 0.49 7.33
CA VAL A 131 13.09 0.53 8.79
C VAL A 131 14.22 1.27 9.51
N LEU A 132 15.47 1.07 9.09
CA LEU A 132 16.63 1.75 9.67
C LEU A 132 16.61 3.25 9.36
N ASP A 133 16.26 3.62 8.13
CA ASP A 133 16.15 5.02 7.73
C ASP A 133 14.99 5.72 8.45
N LEU A 134 13.83 5.06 8.58
CA LEU A 134 12.72 5.55 9.41
C LEU A 134 13.16 5.73 10.87
N LYS A 135 13.90 4.77 11.43
CA LYS A 135 14.42 4.87 12.80
C LYS A 135 15.40 6.05 12.97
N ALA A 136 16.14 6.37 11.92
CA ALA A 136 17.05 7.53 11.88
C ALA A 136 16.33 8.86 11.61
N GLY A 137 14.99 8.86 11.50
CA GLY A 137 14.19 10.05 11.21
C GLY A 137 14.24 10.49 9.75
N LYS A 138 14.66 9.62 8.83
CA LYS A 138 14.68 9.91 7.39
C LYS A 138 13.37 9.46 6.74
N THR A 139 12.95 10.22 5.73
CA THR A 139 11.85 9.85 4.84
C THR A 139 12.25 8.69 3.95
N VAL A 140 11.35 7.75 3.73
CA VAL A 140 11.57 6.58 2.85
C VAL A 140 10.52 6.47 1.77
N ASP A 141 10.94 5.99 0.60
CA ASP A 141 10.06 5.61 -0.51
C ASP A 141 9.77 4.11 -0.43
N LYS A 142 8.67 3.77 0.26
CA LYS A 142 8.26 2.37 0.38
C LYS A 142 7.45 1.92 -0.83
N PRO A 143 7.49 0.62 -1.21
CA PRO A 143 6.62 0.10 -2.25
C PRO A 143 5.17 0.06 -1.76
N ILE A 144 4.23 -0.15 -2.67
CA ILE A 144 2.83 -0.44 -2.33
C ILE A 144 2.42 -1.74 -3.00
N TYR A 145 1.92 -2.66 -2.19
CA TYR A 145 1.33 -3.90 -2.66
C TYR A 145 -0.18 -3.72 -2.74
N ASN A 146 -0.73 -3.76 -3.95
CA ASN A 146 -2.17 -3.67 -4.16
C ASN A 146 -2.80 -5.03 -3.80
N HIS A 147 -3.80 -5.04 -2.91
CA HIS A 147 -4.43 -6.30 -2.49
C HIS A 147 -5.55 -6.76 -3.45
N ILE A 148 -6.04 -5.88 -4.32
CA ILE A 148 -7.09 -6.10 -5.31
C ILE A 148 -6.54 -6.81 -6.56
N THR A 149 -5.38 -6.36 -7.06
CA THR A 149 -4.72 -6.90 -8.26
C THR A 149 -3.69 -7.96 -7.91
#